data_AF-A0A2G5QM51-F1
#
_entry.id   AF-A0A2G5QM51-F1
#
_cell.length_a   1.000
_cell.length_b   1.000
_cell.length_c   1.000
_cell.angle_alpha   90.00
_cell.angle_beta   90.00
_cell.angle_gamma   90.00
#
_symmetry.space_group_name_H-M   'P 1'
#
loop_
_entity.id
_entity.type
_entity.pdbx_description
1 polymer ?
#
loop_
_entity_poly.entity_id
_entity_poly.type
_entity_poly.pdbx_seq_one_letter_code
_entity_poly.pdbx_strand_id
1 'polypeptide(L)'
;MLGIIDTFWDVVRLLGGIAIVGSFVVSASVWLTKKLIEKGFAKELETHKADLQRVNAAEVERLKVELSTDLGRRTRLLEREFVALPEIWDRVHNAVSATQAVASRFRPGANVYGINAAALEEVLAFLDVPEHAKDEVRREQNMNRRQDLFTKLENVSKLNHAYKTVHDARNYLIGHSIFLDQETGASIRNLLDLARRAVDQAVHNHQYPPEPGQRMDLTDTDAFMADAGGLLLAAEVKVRERLGAHQPGTQNLVAVAAVS
;
A
#
# COMPACT_ATOMS: atom_id res chain seq x y z
N MET A 1 -22.26 81.10 55.09
CA MET A 1 -21.28 80.14 54.51
C MET A 1 -19.86 80.60 54.81
N LEU A 2 -19.41 80.49 56.06
CA LEU A 2 -18.03 80.81 56.47
C LEU A 2 -17.49 79.81 57.53
N GLY A 3 -18.20 78.70 57.77
CA GLY A 3 -17.85 77.73 58.84
C GLY A 3 -17.26 76.39 58.39
N ILE A 4 -17.12 76.16 57.07
CA ILE A 4 -16.65 74.87 56.51
C ILE A 4 -15.14 74.92 56.17
N ILE A 5 -14.55 76.11 56.00
CA ILE A 5 -13.14 76.26 55.62
C ILE A 5 -12.21 76.22 56.85
N ASP A 6 -12.65 76.72 58.02
CA ASP A 6 -11.85 76.66 59.25
C ASP A 6 -11.81 75.26 59.88
N THR A 7 -12.90 74.50 59.77
CA THR A 7 -12.94 73.10 60.24
C THR A 7 -12.00 72.19 59.44
N PHE A 8 -11.76 72.49 58.15
CA PHE A 8 -10.79 71.77 57.34
C PHE A 8 -9.34 72.04 57.79
N TRP A 9 -9.00 73.30 58.09
CA TRP A 9 -7.66 73.65 58.59
C TRP A 9 -7.38 73.15 60.00
N ASP A 10 -8.39 73.08 60.86
CA ASP A 10 -8.23 72.51 62.21
C ASP A 10 -8.12 70.98 62.20
N VAL A 11 -8.81 70.27 61.29
CA VAL A 11 -8.60 68.82 61.08
C VAL A 11 -7.23 68.54 60.47
N VAL A 12 -6.77 69.37 59.52
CA VAL A 12 -5.41 69.26 58.95
C VAL A 12 -4.33 69.59 59.99
N ARG A 13 -4.55 70.51 60.93
CA ARG A 13 -3.62 70.79 62.04
C ARG A 13 -3.66 69.73 63.14
N LEU A 14 -4.83 69.15 63.44
CA LEU A 14 -4.97 68.04 64.37
C LEU A 14 -4.33 66.74 63.82
N LEU A 15 -4.36 66.54 62.48
CA LEU A 15 -3.63 65.47 61.80
C LEU A 15 -2.15 65.81 61.55
N GLY A 16 -1.81 67.10 61.40
CA GLY A 16 -0.44 67.59 61.20
C GLY A 16 0.43 67.56 62.47
N GLY A 17 -0.18 67.51 63.67
CA GLY A 17 0.51 67.42 64.96
C GLY A 17 0.95 66.00 65.37
N ILE A 18 0.51 64.96 64.67
CA ILE A 18 0.90 63.54 64.90
C ILE A 18 1.91 63.06 63.82
N ALA A 19 2.42 63.97 63.00
CA ALA A 19 3.15 63.65 61.78
C ALA A 19 4.61 63.17 61.98
N ILE A 20 5.18 63.21 63.19
CA ILE A 20 6.59 62.80 63.40
C ILE A 20 6.74 61.39 64.03
N VAL A 21 5.68 60.82 64.62
CA VAL A 21 5.71 59.42 65.11
C VAL A 21 4.80 58.50 64.28
N GLY A 22 3.75 59.03 63.63
CA GLY A 22 2.82 58.23 62.81
C GLY A 22 3.35 57.87 61.42
N SER A 23 4.26 58.68 60.85
CA SER A 23 4.76 58.43 59.49
C SER A 23 5.66 57.20 59.41
N PHE A 24 6.42 56.89 60.47
CA PHE A 24 7.24 55.67 60.50
C PHE A 24 6.39 54.40 60.63
N VAL A 25 5.27 54.43 61.37
CA VAL A 25 4.42 53.26 61.58
C VAL A 25 3.59 52.93 60.34
N VAL A 26 3.05 53.93 59.64
CA VAL A 26 2.32 53.72 58.37
C VAL A 26 3.29 53.30 57.26
N SER A 27 4.48 53.90 57.19
CA SER A 27 5.52 53.49 56.23
C SER A 27 6.02 52.06 56.47
N ALA A 28 6.26 51.70 57.74
CA ALA A 28 6.72 50.36 58.11
C ALA A 28 5.65 49.29 57.89
N SER A 29 4.38 49.60 58.12
CA SER A 29 3.27 48.66 57.89
C SER A 29 2.94 48.48 56.41
N VAL A 30 3.02 49.54 55.58
CA VAL A 30 2.95 49.45 54.11
C VAL A 30 4.15 48.69 53.54
N TRP A 31 5.34 48.88 54.12
CA TRP A 31 6.55 48.13 53.74
C TRP A 31 6.47 46.64 54.12
N LEU A 32 5.93 46.33 55.31
CA LEU A 32 5.70 44.95 55.73
C LEU A 32 4.63 44.25 54.89
N THR A 33 3.51 44.93 54.59
CA THR A 33 2.48 44.36 53.70
C THR A 33 3.01 44.16 52.29
N LYS A 34 3.77 45.12 51.71
CA LYS A 34 4.45 44.90 50.43
C LYS A 34 5.37 43.70 50.45
N LYS A 35 6.24 43.56 51.46
CA LYS A 35 7.14 42.40 51.56
C LYS A 35 6.41 41.07 51.79
N LEU A 36 5.30 41.07 52.52
CA LEU A 36 4.50 39.86 52.76
C LEU A 36 3.72 39.45 51.50
N ILE A 37 3.14 40.43 50.81
CA ILE A 37 2.44 40.25 49.54
C ILE A 37 3.41 39.80 48.45
N GLU A 38 4.57 40.45 48.31
CA GLU A 38 5.63 40.07 47.37
C GLU A 38 6.18 38.66 47.67
N LYS A 39 6.37 38.28 48.94
CA LYS A 39 6.82 36.93 49.31
C LYS A 39 5.74 35.87 49.06
N GLY A 40 4.47 36.18 49.31
CA GLY A 40 3.34 35.28 49.03
C GLY A 40 3.17 35.06 47.53
N PHE A 41 3.16 36.15 46.75
CA PHE A 41 3.04 36.09 45.29
C PHE A 41 4.26 35.45 44.63
N ALA A 42 5.49 35.75 45.08
CA ALA A 42 6.69 35.10 44.53
C ALA A 42 6.66 33.59 44.77
N LYS A 43 6.21 33.16 45.95
CA LYS A 43 6.07 31.74 46.28
C LYS A 43 4.97 31.06 45.46
N GLU A 44 3.80 31.68 45.32
CA GLU A 44 2.71 31.14 44.48
C GLU A 44 3.08 31.08 43.00
N LEU A 45 3.80 32.09 42.48
CA LEU A 45 4.31 32.10 41.10
C LEU A 45 5.35 31.02 40.87
N GLU A 46 6.27 30.80 41.82
CA GLU A 46 7.24 29.71 41.74
C GLU A 46 6.57 28.34 41.77
N THR A 47 5.57 28.13 42.64
CA THR A 47 4.81 26.88 42.66
C THR A 47 3.98 26.68 41.40
N HIS A 48 3.29 27.72 40.91
CA HIS A 48 2.53 27.64 39.65
C HIS A 48 3.44 27.38 38.46
N LYS A 49 4.62 28.00 38.41
CA LYS A 49 5.60 27.77 37.35
C LYS A 49 6.15 26.35 37.40
N ALA A 50 6.47 25.84 38.60
CA ALA A 50 6.93 24.47 38.78
C ALA A 50 5.85 23.44 38.39
N ASP A 51 4.60 23.68 38.78
CA ASP A 51 3.46 22.82 38.40
C ASP A 51 3.20 22.86 36.90
N LEU A 52 3.21 24.03 36.26
CA LEU A 52 3.09 24.16 34.80
C LEU A 52 4.24 23.45 34.06
N GLN A 53 5.47 23.59 34.54
CA GLN A 53 6.62 22.88 33.97
C GLN A 53 6.48 21.36 34.11
N ARG A 54 6.01 20.88 35.26
CA ARG A 54 5.76 19.46 35.50
C ARG A 54 4.64 18.91 34.60
N VAL A 55 3.53 19.63 34.48
CA VAL A 55 2.41 19.24 33.59
C VAL A 55 2.88 19.23 32.14
N ASN A 56 3.58 20.27 31.69
CA ASN A 56 4.13 20.31 30.33
C ASN A 56 5.14 19.19 30.07
N ALA A 57 6.03 18.89 31.03
CA ALA A 57 6.97 17.78 30.91
C ALA A 57 6.25 16.43 30.82
N ALA A 58 5.21 16.22 31.62
CA ALA A 58 4.38 15.01 31.57
C ALA A 58 3.60 14.90 30.24
N GLU A 59 3.05 16.00 29.72
CA GLU A 59 2.35 16.05 28.44
C GLU A 59 3.30 15.72 27.28
N VAL A 60 4.51 16.31 27.29
CA VAL A 60 5.55 16.04 26.29
C VAL A 60 5.98 14.58 26.32
N GLU A 61 6.20 14.00 27.48
CA GLU A 61 6.53 12.57 27.59
C GLU A 61 5.38 11.68 27.12
N ARG A 62 4.12 12.01 27.45
CA ARG A 62 2.95 11.29 26.93
C ARG A 62 2.91 11.32 25.40
N LEU A 63 3.06 12.50 24.80
CA LEU A 63 3.06 12.67 23.34
C LEU A 63 4.24 11.93 22.68
N LYS A 64 5.42 11.91 23.30
CA LYS A 64 6.56 11.13 22.81
C LYS A 64 6.26 9.62 22.82
N VAL A 65 5.64 9.11 23.89
CA VAL A 65 5.27 7.69 23.99
C VAL A 65 4.21 7.31 22.96
N GLU A 66 3.19 8.15 22.77
CA GLU A 66 2.16 7.96 21.75
C GLU A 66 2.76 7.94 20.34
N LEU A 67 3.60 8.94 20.02
CA LEU A 67 4.31 9.02 18.75
C LEU A 67 5.23 7.82 18.52
N SER A 68 5.99 7.40 19.54
CA SER A 68 6.88 6.23 19.45
C SER A 68 6.09 4.94 19.20
N THR A 69 4.93 4.80 19.84
CA THR A 69 4.04 3.64 19.65
C THR A 69 3.48 3.60 18.23
N ASP A 70 3.00 4.74 17.71
CA ASP A 70 2.45 4.83 16.37
C ASP A 70 3.51 4.65 15.28
N LEU A 71 4.70 5.23 15.47
CA LEU A 71 5.85 4.99 14.59
C LEU A 71 6.22 3.50 14.60
N GLY A 72 6.31 2.87 15.78
CA GLY A 72 6.61 1.45 15.87
C GLY A 72 5.59 0.56 15.15
N ARG A 73 4.29 0.90 15.21
CA ARG A 73 3.24 0.20 14.46
C ARG A 73 3.39 0.39 12.95
N ARG A 74 3.65 1.63 12.50
CA ARG A 74 3.84 1.95 11.08
C ARG A 74 5.08 1.27 10.52
N THR A 75 6.20 1.29 11.23
CA THR A 75 7.44 0.61 10.81
C THR A 75 7.22 -0.88 10.60
N ARG A 76 6.54 -1.58 11.53
CA ARG A 76 6.23 -3.01 11.38
C ARG A 76 5.31 -3.30 10.19
N LEU A 77 4.39 -2.39 9.88
CA LEU A 77 3.51 -2.53 8.71
C LEU A 77 4.32 -2.37 7.42
N LEU A 78 5.18 -1.34 7.35
CA LEU A 78 6.08 -1.12 6.21
C LEU A 78 7.04 -2.30 6.02
N GLU A 79 7.63 -2.83 7.08
CA GLU A 79 8.48 -4.03 7.01
C GLU A 79 7.74 -5.22 6.37
N ARG A 80 6.47 -5.44 6.73
CA ARG A 80 5.65 -6.48 6.11
C ARG A 80 5.29 -6.16 4.66
N GLU A 81 5.02 -4.90 4.35
CA GLU A 81 4.78 -4.43 2.99
C GLU A 81 6.01 -4.67 2.10
N PHE A 82 7.22 -4.35 2.55
CA PHE A 82 8.47 -4.59 1.83
C PHE A 82 8.73 -6.07 1.54
N VAL A 83 8.23 -6.97 2.38
CA VAL A 83 8.33 -8.42 2.17
C VAL A 83 7.24 -8.91 1.23
N ALA A 84 5.98 -8.50 1.44
CA ALA A 84 4.84 -9.01 0.69
C ALA A 84 4.77 -8.43 -0.74
N LEU A 85 5.04 -7.14 -0.91
CA LEU A 85 4.83 -6.44 -2.19
C LEU A 85 5.64 -7.03 -3.36
N PRO A 86 6.95 -7.33 -3.22
CA PRO A 86 7.70 -8.00 -4.29
C PRO A 86 7.17 -9.40 -4.63
N GLU A 87 6.72 -10.16 -3.63
CA GLU A 87 6.16 -11.49 -3.86
C GLU A 87 4.79 -11.42 -4.56
N ILE A 88 3.94 -10.45 -4.19
CA ILE A 88 2.69 -10.17 -4.92
C ILE A 88 3.03 -9.84 -6.37
N TRP A 89 4.01 -8.97 -6.58
CA TRP A 89 4.39 -8.51 -7.92
C TRP A 89 4.89 -9.66 -8.82
N ASP A 90 5.79 -10.51 -8.31
CA ASP A 90 6.29 -11.66 -9.05
C ASP A 90 5.16 -12.62 -9.47
N ARG A 91 4.24 -12.91 -8.55
CA ARG A 91 3.07 -13.75 -8.84
C ARG A 91 2.15 -13.14 -9.90
N VAL A 92 1.93 -11.82 -9.84
CA VAL A 92 1.14 -11.09 -10.84
C VAL A 92 1.80 -11.12 -12.20
N HIS A 93 3.12 -10.89 -12.26
CA HIS A 93 3.89 -10.97 -13.50
C HIS A 93 3.79 -12.36 -14.11
N ASN A 94 4.00 -13.41 -13.31
CA ASN A 94 3.88 -14.80 -13.75
C ASN A 94 2.47 -15.13 -14.26
N ALA A 95 1.42 -14.63 -13.60
CA ALA A 95 0.04 -14.80 -14.04
C ALA A 95 -0.22 -14.10 -15.39
N VAL A 96 0.27 -12.89 -15.57
CA VAL A 96 0.14 -12.14 -16.85
C VAL A 96 0.90 -12.86 -17.96
N SER A 97 2.15 -13.27 -17.74
CA SER A 97 2.94 -14.00 -18.74
C SER A 97 2.30 -15.33 -19.12
N ALA A 98 1.79 -16.11 -18.15
CA ALA A 98 1.09 -17.36 -18.43
C ALA A 98 -0.21 -17.12 -19.22
N THR A 99 -0.94 -16.04 -18.91
CA THR A 99 -2.14 -15.65 -19.65
C THR A 99 -1.79 -15.22 -21.07
N GLN A 100 -0.74 -14.43 -21.29
CA GLN A 100 -0.27 -14.03 -22.62
C GLN A 100 0.09 -15.24 -23.49
N ALA A 101 0.71 -16.27 -22.89
CA ALA A 101 1.08 -17.49 -23.60
C ALA A 101 -0.14 -18.25 -24.17
N VAL A 102 -1.29 -18.22 -23.47
CA VAL A 102 -2.54 -18.86 -23.94
C VAL A 102 -3.42 -17.93 -24.76
N ALA A 103 -3.34 -16.62 -24.50
CA ALA A 103 -4.07 -15.58 -25.22
C ALA A 103 -3.51 -15.32 -26.63
N SER A 104 -2.21 -15.58 -26.85
CA SER A 104 -1.59 -15.40 -28.16
C SER A 104 -2.28 -16.24 -29.23
N ARG A 105 -2.55 -15.60 -30.37
CA ARG A 105 -3.02 -16.28 -31.60
C ARG A 105 -1.95 -17.19 -32.19
N PHE A 106 -0.69 -16.82 -32.01
CA PHE A 106 0.46 -17.61 -32.43
C PHE A 106 1.06 -18.30 -31.20
N ARG A 107 0.71 -19.57 -31.03
CA ARG A 107 1.24 -20.40 -29.94
C ARG A 107 2.35 -21.28 -30.51
N PRO A 108 3.61 -21.05 -30.16
CA PRO A 108 4.65 -22.01 -30.47
C PRO A 108 4.33 -23.31 -29.73
N GLY A 109 4.28 -24.42 -30.48
CA GLY A 109 4.08 -25.76 -29.97
C GLY A 109 5.30 -26.62 -30.31
N ALA A 110 5.59 -27.60 -29.45
CA ALA A 110 6.66 -28.54 -29.76
C ALA A 110 6.26 -29.45 -30.93
N ASN A 111 7.22 -29.72 -31.82
CA ASN A 111 7.03 -30.64 -32.91
C ASN A 111 7.53 -32.03 -32.48
N VAL A 112 6.60 -32.96 -32.30
CA VAL A 112 6.84 -34.38 -32.00
C VAL A 112 6.77 -35.26 -33.26
N TYR A 113 6.68 -34.64 -34.44
CA TYR A 113 6.76 -35.36 -35.70
C TYR A 113 8.16 -35.97 -35.87
N GLY A 114 8.22 -37.29 -36.08
CA GLY A 114 9.48 -38.00 -36.33
C GLY A 114 10.41 -38.20 -35.13
N ILE A 115 10.05 -37.77 -33.91
CA ILE A 115 10.85 -38.07 -32.72
C ILE A 115 10.72 -39.55 -32.33
N ASN A 116 11.79 -40.11 -31.75
CA ASN A 116 11.80 -41.50 -31.26
C ASN A 116 11.00 -41.64 -29.96
N ALA A 117 10.71 -42.88 -29.55
CA ALA A 117 9.90 -43.15 -28.36
C ALA A 117 10.52 -42.61 -27.06
N ALA A 118 11.84 -42.68 -26.89
CA ALA A 118 12.50 -42.18 -25.69
C ALA A 118 12.38 -40.65 -25.56
N ALA A 119 12.61 -39.91 -26.65
CA ALA A 119 12.43 -38.47 -26.71
C ALA A 119 10.97 -38.06 -26.52
N LEU A 120 10.01 -38.87 -27.01
CA LEU A 120 8.59 -38.62 -26.78
C LEU A 120 8.25 -38.70 -25.28
N GLU A 121 8.78 -39.67 -24.55
CA GLU A 121 8.57 -39.78 -23.10
C GLU A 121 9.14 -38.57 -22.34
N GLU A 122 10.31 -38.07 -22.74
CA GLU A 122 10.89 -36.86 -22.13
C GLU A 122 9.96 -35.65 -22.31
N VAL A 123 9.41 -35.44 -23.51
CA VAL A 123 8.51 -34.32 -23.77
C VAL A 123 7.18 -34.50 -23.02
N LEU A 124 6.62 -35.72 -23.01
CA LEU A 124 5.38 -36.02 -22.29
C LEU A 124 5.53 -35.88 -20.76
N ALA A 125 6.73 -36.07 -20.21
CA ALA A 125 7.00 -35.88 -18.78
C ALA A 125 6.81 -34.43 -18.32
N PHE A 126 7.05 -33.44 -19.19
CA PHE A 126 6.87 -32.02 -18.86
C PHE A 126 5.40 -31.56 -18.88
N LEU A 127 4.49 -32.34 -19.48
CA LEU A 127 3.08 -31.98 -19.55
C LEU A 127 2.37 -32.33 -18.23
N ASP A 128 1.70 -31.34 -17.65
CA ASP A 128 0.83 -31.49 -16.48
C ASP A 128 -0.57 -31.94 -16.92
N VAL A 129 -0.65 -33.18 -17.40
CA VAL A 129 -1.88 -33.84 -17.85
C VAL A 129 -1.95 -35.27 -17.32
N PRO A 130 -3.16 -35.85 -17.16
CA PRO A 130 -3.32 -37.21 -16.69
C PRO A 130 -2.62 -38.26 -17.57
N GLU A 131 -2.12 -39.33 -16.95
CA GLU A 131 -1.36 -40.37 -17.64
C GLU A 131 -2.15 -41.09 -18.75
N HIS A 132 -3.45 -41.28 -18.55
CA HIS A 132 -4.31 -41.89 -19.55
C HIS A 132 -4.38 -41.07 -20.85
N ALA A 133 -4.24 -39.74 -20.77
CA ALA A 133 -4.22 -38.88 -21.95
C ALA A 133 -2.86 -38.95 -22.67
N LYS A 134 -1.76 -39.05 -21.92
CA LYS A 134 -0.41 -39.30 -22.47
C LYS A 134 -0.35 -40.64 -23.21
N ASP A 135 -0.98 -41.67 -22.66
CA ASP A 135 -1.09 -42.99 -23.28
C ASP A 135 -1.73 -42.98 -24.67
N GLU A 136 -2.68 -42.08 -24.92
CA GLU A 136 -3.30 -41.93 -26.25
C GLU A 136 -2.26 -41.48 -27.29
N VAL A 137 -1.37 -40.54 -26.92
CA VAL A 137 -0.28 -40.08 -27.79
C VAL A 137 0.74 -41.19 -28.03
N ARG A 138 1.05 -42.00 -27.00
CA ARG A 138 1.99 -43.12 -27.09
C ARG A 138 1.53 -44.22 -28.04
N ARG A 139 0.23 -44.57 -27.97
CA ARG A 139 -0.36 -45.66 -28.76
C ARG A 139 -0.64 -45.27 -30.20
N GLU A 140 -0.66 -43.97 -30.51
CA GLU A 140 -0.94 -43.48 -31.86
C GLU A 140 0.25 -43.73 -32.80
N GLN A 141 0.02 -44.58 -33.80
CA GLN A 141 1.03 -44.95 -34.79
C GLN A 141 1.13 -43.93 -35.93
N ASN A 142 0.04 -43.24 -36.24
CA ASN A 142 0.04 -42.22 -37.28
C ASN A 142 0.72 -40.94 -36.77
N MET A 143 1.84 -40.54 -37.38
CA MET A 143 2.64 -39.40 -36.92
C MET A 143 1.88 -38.08 -36.96
N ASN A 144 1.01 -37.85 -37.94
CA ASN A 144 0.20 -36.63 -38.04
C ASN A 144 -0.83 -36.59 -36.90
N ARG A 145 -1.54 -37.69 -36.69
CA ARG A 145 -2.54 -37.78 -35.62
C ARG A 145 -1.89 -37.69 -34.24
N ARG A 146 -0.69 -38.25 -34.07
CA ARG A 146 0.10 -38.13 -32.85
C ARG A 146 0.49 -36.68 -32.57
N GLN A 147 0.93 -35.94 -33.58
CA GLN A 147 1.20 -34.50 -33.45
C GLN A 147 -0.05 -33.74 -33.04
N ASP A 148 -1.21 -34.01 -33.67
CA ASP A 148 -2.47 -33.35 -33.34
C ASP A 148 -2.90 -33.62 -31.89
N LEU A 149 -2.81 -34.87 -31.44
CA LEU A 149 -3.11 -35.25 -30.06
C LEU A 149 -2.15 -34.57 -29.08
N PHE A 150 -0.85 -34.58 -29.38
CA PHE A 150 0.16 -33.91 -28.57
C PHE A 150 -0.11 -32.41 -28.45
N THR A 151 -0.38 -31.71 -29.56
CA THR A 151 -0.71 -30.28 -29.56
C THR A 151 -1.98 -29.99 -28.75
N LYS A 152 -2.98 -30.87 -28.78
CA LYS A 152 -4.16 -30.75 -27.92
C LYS A 152 -3.80 -30.86 -26.44
N LEU A 153 -3.01 -31.87 -26.05
CA LEU A 153 -2.57 -32.03 -24.66
C LEU A 153 -1.69 -30.88 -24.17
N GLU A 154 -0.77 -30.41 -25.01
CA GLU A 154 0.07 -29.25 -24.71
C GLU A 154 -0.79 -28.00 -24.46
N ASN A 155 -1.82 -27.79 -25.28
CA ASN A 155 -2.77 -26.70 -25.07
C ASN A 155 -3.54 -26.83 -23.75
N VAL A 156 -4.04 -28.02 -23.41
CA VAL A 156 -4.70 -28.28 -22.12
C VAL A 156 -3.76 -27.99 -20.95
N SER A 157 -2.51 -28.47 -21.03
CA SER A 157 -1.51 -28.24 -19.99
C SER A 157 -1.23 -26.74 -19.79
N LYS A 158 -1.06 -25.99 -20.88
CA LYS A 158 -0.83 -24.53 -20.83
C LYS A 158 -2.04 -23.78 -20.24
N LEU A 159 -3.25 -24.17 -20.61
CA LEU A 159 -4.49 -23.58 -20.06
C LEU A 159 -4.63 -23.85 -18.56
N ASN A 160 -4.40 -25.09 -18.12
CA ASN A 160 -4.41 -25.46 -16.71
C ASN A 160 -3.35 -24.66 -15.91
N HIS A 161 -2.15 -24.52 -16.47
CA HIS A 161 -1.09 -23.73 -15.87
C HIS A 161 -1.49 -22.26 -15.74
N ALA A 162 -1.98 -21.62 -16.80
CA ALA A 162 -2.41 -20.23 -16.77
C ALA A 162 -3.53 -20.00 -15.74
N TYR A 163 -4.54 -20.88 -15.73
CA TYR A 163 -5.64 -20.82 -14.76
C TYR A 163 -5.14 -20.90 -13.32
N LYS A 164 -4.28 -21.88 -13.02
CA LYS A 164 -3.69 -22.07 -11.70
C LYS A 164 -2.87 -20.87 -11.27
N THR A 165 -1.99 -20.35 -12.14
CA THR A 165 -1.12 -19.22 -11.83
C THR A 165 -1.93 -17.94 -11.54
N VAL A 166 -2.98 -17.67 -12.33
CA VAL A 166 -3.89 -16.54 -12.06
C VAL A 166 -4.64 -16.72 -10.74
N HIS A 167 -5.13 -17.93 -10.46
CA HIS A 167 -5.81 -18.26 -9.21
C HIS A 167 -4.90 -18.08 -7.99
N ASP A 168 -3.68 -18.61 -8.05
CA ASP A 168 -2.68 -18.52 -6.99
C ASP A 168 -2.27 -17.06 -6.73
N ALA A 169 -2.02 -16.28 -7.78
CA ALA A 169 -1.72 -14.85 -7.66
C ALA A 169 -2.87 -14.07 -6.99
N ARG A 170 -4.11 -14.36 -7.38
CA ARG A 170 -5.30 -13.71 -6.80
C ARG A 170 -5.50 -14.08 -5.33
N ASN A 171 -5.36 -15.35 -4.97
CA ASN A 171 -5.48 -15.80 -3.57
C ASN A 171 -4.38 -15.17 -2.71
N TYR A 172 -3.16 -15.12 -3.23
CA TYR A 172 -2.04 -14.49 -2.54
C TYR A 172 -2.28 -12.99 -2.32
N LEU A 173 -2.78 -12.28 -3.34
CA LEU A 173 -3.17 -10.87 -3.23
C LEU A 173 -4.26 -10.66 -2.17
N ILE A 174 -5.30 -11.49 -2.13
CA ILE A 174 -6.38 -11.39 -1.13
C ILE A 174 -5.83 -11.60 0.29
N GLY A 175 -4.93 -12.56 0.47
CA GLY A 175 -4.29 -12.81 1.77
C GLY A 175 -3.41 -11.66 2.27
N HIS A 176 -2.84 -10.87 1.36
CA HIS A 176 -1.88 -9.80 1.66
C HIS A 176 -2.40 -8.39 1.36
N SER A 177 -3.68 -8.24 1.00
CA SER A 177 -4.22 -6.94 0.58
C SER A 177 -4.22 -5.89 1.68
N ILE A 178 -4.13 -6.29 2.95
CA ILE A 178 -4.03 -5.38 4.10
C ILE A 178 -2.72 -4.58 4.10
N PHE A 179 -1.67 -5.09 3.44
CA PHE A 179 -0.38 -4.43 3.35
C PHE A 179 -0.27 -3.50 2.13
N LEU A 180 -1.27 -3.53 1.25
CA LEU A 180 -1.33 -2.68 0.07
C LEU A 180 -2.24 -1.49 0.32
N ASP A 181 -1.90 -0.36 -0.28
CA ASP A 181 -2.88 0.70 -0.38
C ASP A 181 -4.02 0.32 -1.32
N GLN A 182 -5.15 1.00 -1.12
CA GLN A 182 -6.38 0.70 -1.84
C GLN A 182 -6.23 0.88 -3.35
N GLU A 183 -5.41 1.83 -3.80
CA GLU A 183 -5.24 2.14 -5.21
C GLU A 183 -4.36 1.09 -5.92
N THR A 184 -3.20 0.77 -5.35
CA THR A 184 -2.31 -0.29 -5.87
C THR A 184 -3.01 -1.64 -5.83
N GLY A 185 -3.67 -1.97 -4.72
CA GLY A 185 -4.44 -3.20 -4.58
C GLY A 185 -5.58 -3.31 -5.60
N ALA A 186 -6.30 -2.21 -5.88
CA ALA A 186 -7.33 -2.19 -6.90
C ALA A 186 -6.76 -2.35 -8.32
N SER A 187 -5.65 -1.67 -8.63
CA SER A 187 -4.98 -1.78 -9.93
C SER A 187 -4.52 -3.21 -10.23
N ILE A 188 -3.86 -3.86 -9.28
CA ILE A 188 -3.41 -5.25 -9.42
C ILE A 188 -4.61 -6.20 -9.54
N ARG A 189 -5.66 -5.98 -8.74
CA ARG A 189 -6.88 -6.80 -8.83
C ARG A 189 -7.55 -6.70 -10.20
N ASN A 190 -7.69 -5.49 -10.74
CA ASN A 190 -8.26 -5.28 -12.07
C ASN A 190 -7.47 -6.01 -13.16
N LEU A 191 -6.13 -5.98 -13.08
CA LEU A 191 -5.25 -6.71 -13.99
C LEU A 191 -5.46 -8.23 -13.89
N LEU A 192 -5.52 -8.79 -12.68
CA LEU A 192 -5.79 -10.21 -12.46
C LEU A 192 -7.21 -10.63 -12.89
N ASP A 193 -8.20 -9.76 -12.72
CA ASP A 193 -9.57 -10.03 -13.17
C ASP A 193 -9.67 -10.01 -14.70
N LEU A 194 -8.91 -9.15 -15.38
CA LEU A 194 -8.79 -9.18 -16.84
C LEU A 194 -8.07 -10.44 -17.32
N ALA A 195 -6.96 -10.82 -16.67
CA ALA A 195 -6.23 -12.04 -16.97
C ALA A 195 -7.13 -13.28 -16.82
N ARG A 196 -7.90 -13.34 -15.72
CA ARG A 196 -8.86 -14.42 -15.48
C ARG A 196 -9.90 -14.54 -16.59
N ARG A 197 -10.52 -13.43 -17.01
CA ARG A 197 -11.51 -13.44 -18.10
C ARG A 197 -10.92 -13.97 -19.40
N ALA A 198 -9.70 -13.55 -19.74
CA ALA A 198 -9.00 -14.05 -20.92
C ALA A 198 -8.72 -15.57 -20.85
N VAL A 199 -8.28 -16.07 -19.68
CA VAL A 199 -8.09 -17.52 -19.49
C VAL A 199 -9.42 -18.27 -19.56
N ASP A 200 -10.47 -17.78 -18.90
CA ASP A 200 -11.80 -18.39 -18.91
C ASP A 200 -12.36 -18.49 -20.34
N GLN A 201 -12.19 -17.43 -21.15
CA GLN A 201 -12.54 -17.44 -22.58
C GLN A 201 -11.68 -18.43 -23.38
N ALA A 202 -10.36 -18.48 -23.14
CA ALA A 202 -9.47 -19.42 -23.82
C ALA A 202 -9.81 -20.89 -23.51
N VAL A 203 -10.21 -21.18 -22.27
CA VAL A 203 -10.73 -22.49 -21.85
C VAL A 203 -12.06 -22.77 -22.55
N HIS A 204 -12.98 -21.80 -22.58
CA HIS A 204 -14.26 -21.95 -23.26
C HIS A 204 -14.08 -22.27 -24.76
N ASN A 205 -13.25 -21.50 -25.46
CA ASN A 205 -12.94 -21.72 -26.89
C ASN A 205 -12.24 -23.07 -27.15
N HIS A 206 -11.48 -23.59 -26.17
CA HIS A 206 -10.87 -24.91 -26.29
C HIS A 206 -11.90 -26.04 -26.14
N GLN A 207 -12.86 -25.89 -25.22
CA GLN A 207 -13.92 -26.88 -24.99
C GLN A 207 -14.99 -26.84 -26.08
N TYR A 208 -15.30 -25.64 -26.57
CA TYR A 208 -16.33 -25.35 -27.56
C TYR A 208 -15.69 -24.61 -28.74
N PRO A 209 -14.93 -25.30 -29.60
CA PRO A 209 -14.34 -24.67 -30.76
C PRO A 209 -15.44 -24.10 -31.67
N PRO A 210 -15.27 -22.88 -32.22
CA PRO A 210 -16.25 -22.28 -33.10
C PRO A 210 -16.47 -23.16 -34.33
N GLU A 211 -17.69 -23.15 -34.86
CA GLU A 211 -18.00 -23.91 -36.07
C GLU A 211 -17.14 -23.43 -37.26
N PRO A 212 -16.85 -24.30 -38.25
CA PRO A 212 -16.16 -23.88 -39.46
C PRO A 212 -16.82 -22.65 -40.11
N GLY A 213 -16.08 -21.55 -40.21
CA GLY A 213 -16.57 -20.29 -40.78
C GLY A 213 -17.06 -19.26 -39.74
N GLN A 214 -17.25 -19.66 -38.48
CA GLN A 214 -17.46 -18.71 -37.38
C GLN A 214 -16.13 -18.13 -36.90
N ARG A 215 -16.11 -16.83 -36.61
CA ARG A 215 -14.96 -16.20 -35.96
C ARG A 215 -14.92 -16.65 -34.50
N MET A 216 -13.73 -17.02 -34.04
CA MET A 216 -13.50 -17.27 -32.61
C MET A 216 -13.80 -15.99 -31.84
N ASP A 217 -14.62 -16.09 -30.80
CA ASP A 217 -14.81 -14.99 -29.87
C ASP A 217 -13.52 -14.81 -29.08
N LEU A 218 -12.82 -13.73 -29.36
CA LEU A 218 -11.57 -13.34 -28.73
C LEU A 218 -11.72 -12.02 -28.00
N THR A 219 -12.95 -11.58 -27.69
CA THR A 219 -13.20 -10.26 -27.09
C THR A 219 -12.39 -10.01 -25.81
N ASP A 220 -12.49 -10.89 -24.81
CA ASP A 220 -11.71 -10.76 -23.56
C ASP A 220 -10.21 -11.01 -23.77
N THR A 221 -9.85 -11.91 -24.69
CA THR A 221 -8.46 -12.22 -25.03
C THR A 221 -7.77 -11.05 -25.71
N ASP A 222 -8.41 -10.44 -26.70
CA ASP A 222 -7.94 -9.27 -27.43
C ASP A 222 -7.92 -8.04 -26.50
N ALA A 223 -8.93 -7.87 -25.63
CA ALA A 223 -8.93 -6.83 -24.60
C ALA A 223 -7.76 -6.99 -23.62
N PHE A 224 -7.50 -8.22 -23.15
CA PHE A 224 -6.34 -8.50 -22.32
C PHE A 224 -5.03 -8.18 -23.04
N MET A 225 -4.86 -8.61 -24.29
CA MET A 225 -3.64 -8.34 -25.05
C MET A 225 -3.43 -6.84 -25.32
N ALA A 226 -4.51 -6.07 -25.49
CA ALA A 226 -4.46 -4.62 -25.67
C ALA A 226 -4.11 -3.88 -24.37
N ASP A 227 -4.75 -4.25 -23.25
CA ASP A 227 -4.71 -3.44 -22.03
C ASP A 227 -3.67 -3.93 -21.00
N ALA A 228 -3.32 -5.22 -20.99
CA ALA A 228 -2.49 -5.80 -19.94
C ALA A 228 -1.10 -5.16 -19.85
N GLY A 229 -0.50 -4.78 -20.98
CA GLY A 229 0.81 -4.11 -20.99
C GLY A 229 0.77 -2.75 -20.28
N GLY A 230 -0.24 -1.93 -20.57
CA GLY A 230 -0.43 -0.63 -19.95
C GLY A 230 -0.77 -0.75 -18.46
N LEU A 231 -1.64 -1.70 -18.10
CA LEU A 231 -2.01 -1.96 -16.70
C LEU A 231 -0.85 -2.51 -15.88
N LEU A 232 -0.03 -3.40 -16.46
CA LEU A 232 1.17 -3.94 -15.82
C LEU A 232 2.18 -2.81 -15.57
N LEU A 233 2.46 -1.98 -16.58
CA LEU A 233 3.39 -0.86 -16.43
C LEU A 233 2.89 0.15 -15.36
N ALA A 234 1.59 0.47 -15.37
CA ALA A 234 1.00 1.36 -14.37
C ALA A 234 1.11 0.80 -12.94
N ALA A 235 0.89 -0.51 -12.77
CA ALA A 235 1.08 -1.17 -11.48
C ALA A 235 2.56 -1.21 -11.07
N GLU A 236 3.48 -1.43 -12.01
CA GLU A 236 4.93 -1.46 -11.76
C GLU A 236 5.43 -0.10 -11.27
N VAL A 237 4.99 1.00 -11.89
CA VAL A 237 5.36 2.36 -11.48
C VAL A 237 4.97 2.60 -10.02
N LYS A 238 3.74 2.23 -9.63
CA LYS A 238 3.25 2.36 -8.24
C LYS A 238 4.05 1.51 -7.25
N VAL A 239 4.34 0.26 -7.62
CA VAL A 239 5.17 -0.65 -6.81
C VAL A 239 6.57 -0.07 -6.63
N ARG A 240 7.16 0.49 -7.68
CA ARG A 240 8.51 1.07 -7.66
C ARG A 240 8.57 2.35 -6.81
N GLU A 241 7.58 3.22 -6.94
CA GLU A 241 7.43 4.42 -6.11
C GLU A 241 7.35 4.05 -4.62
N ARG A 242 6.59 3.01 -4.29
CA ARG A 242 6.43 2.47 -2.94
C ARG A 242 7.71 1.90 -2.35
N LEU A 243 8.47 1.15 -3.15
CA LEU A 243 9.72 0.54 -2.71
C LEU A 243 10.87 1.55 -2.51
N GLY A 244 10.61 2.86 -2.68
CA GLY A 244 11.61 3.89 -2.48
C GLY A 244 12.64 3.96 -3.62
N ALA A 245 12.37 3.30 -4.76
CA ALA A 245 13.14 3.48 -5.99
C ALA A 245 12.74 4.80 -6.68
N HIS A 246 12.83 5.90 -5.92
CA HIS A 246 12.83 7.24 -6.46
C HIS A 246 14.21 7.46 -7.09
N GLN A 247 14.41 6.97 -8.32
CA GLN A 247 15.44 7.56 -9.18
C GLN A 247 14.93 8.94 -9.59
N PRO A 248 15.62 10.04 -9.27
CA PRO A 248 15.20 11.40 -9.64
C PRO A 248 15.29 11.69 -11.16
N GLY A 249 15.08 10.70 -12.04
CA GLY A 249 15.24 10.83 -13.50
C GLY A 249 14.11 10.28 -14.38
N THR A 250 13.09 9.61 -13.84
CA THR A 250 12.06 8.92 -14.65
C THR A 250 10.90 9.79 -15.13
N GLN A 251 10.81 11.06 -14.73
CA GLN A 251 9.76 11.97 -15.22
C GLN A 251 9.79 12.18 -16.76
N ASN A 252 10.91 11.85 -17.42
CA ASN A 252 11.03 11.99 -18.87
C ASN A 252 10.52 10.78 -19.68
N LEU A 253 10.26 9.61 -19.07
CA LEU A 253 9.88 8.40 -19.85
C LEU A 253 8.36 8.26 -20.06
N VAL A 254 7.53 8.76 -19.13
CA VAL A 254 6.07 8.73 -19.30
C VAL A 254 5.60 9.72 -20.38
N ALA A 255 6.35 10.80 -20.62
CA ALA A 255 6.06 11.77 -21.68
C ALA A 255 6.32 11.22 -23.10
N VAL A 256 7.18 10.20 -23.25
CA VAL A 256 7.50 9.61 -24.57
C VAL A 256 6.49 8.54 -24.96
N ALA A 257 5.93 7.80 -24.00
CA ALA A 257 4.91 6.78 -24.25
C ALA A 257 3.52 7.36 -24.57
N ALA A 258 3.23 8.60 -24.20
CA ALA A 258 1.96 9.28 -24.52
C ALA A 258 1.95 9.96 -25.91
N VAL A 259 3.07 9.90 -26.65
CA VAL A 259 3.25 10.55 -27.98
C VAL A 259 3.44 9.52 -29.10
N SER A 260 3.38 8.22 -28.78
CA SER A 260 3.51 7.11 -29.73
C SER A 260 2.20 6.33 -29.84
#